data_AF-A0A1Y0YCX5-F1
#
_entry.id   AF-A0A1Y0YCX5-F1
#
_cell.length_a   1.000
_cell.length_b   1.000
_cell.length_c   1.000
_cell.angle_alpha   90.00
_cell.angle_beta   90.00
_cell.angle_gamma   90.00
#
_symmetry.space_group_name_H-M   'P 1'
#
loop_
_entity.id
_entity.type
_entity.pdbx_description
1 polymer ?
#
loop_
_entity_poly.entity_id
_entity_poly.type
_entity_poly.pdbx_seq_one_letter_code
_entity_poly.pdbx_strand_id
1 'polypeptide(L)' 'MVNRVKLARIEKSLTQAQLAERVNVTRQTIGLIEKNKYNPTLQLCIAIAKALDKTLDDLFWEEKA' A
#
# COMPACT_ATOMS: atom_id res chain seq x y z
N MET A 1 9.42 9.27 -2.95
CA MET A 1 8.26 8.45 -3.35
C MET A 1 7.13 8.81 -2.41
N VAL A 2 6.06 9.40 -2.95
CA VAL A 2 4.84 9.62 -2.17
C VAL A 2 4.25 8.26 -1.83
N ASN A 3 3.69 8.13 -0.63
CA ASN A 3 3.09 6.89 -0.19
C ASN A 3 1.70 7.17 0.38
N ARG A 4 0.69 6.83 -0.42
CA ARG A 4 -0.72 7.00 -0.07
C ARG A 4 -1.35 5.69 0.41
N VAL A 5 -0.57 4.63 0.62
CA VAL A 5 -1.06 3.30 1.05
C VAL A 5 -1.84 3.40 2.35
N LYS A 6 -1.35 4.17 3.33
CA LYS A 6 -2.05 4.36 4.60
C LYS A 6 -3.44 5.00 4.41
N LEU A 7 -3.52 6.03 3.57
CA LEU A 7 -4.76 6.75 3.30
C LEU A 7 -5.76 5.82 2.57
N ALA A 8 -5.34 5.21 1.47
CA ALA A 8 -6.16 4.28 0.70
C ALA A 8 -6.63 3.07 1.53
N ARG A 9 -5.79 2.57 2.46
CA ARG A 9 -6.18 1.52 3.39
C ARG A 9 -7.30 1.97 4.34
N ILE A 10 -7.20 3.19 4.87
CA ILE A 10 -8.22 3.77 5.77
C ILE A 10 -9.52 4.03 5.00
N GLU A 11 -9.45 4.52 3.76
CA GLU A 11 -10.63 4.69 2.88
C GLU A 11 -11.39 3.38 2.65
N LYS A 12 -10.68 2.25 2.64
CA LYS A 12 -11.27 0.90 2.55
C LYS A 12 -11.68 0.32 3.91
N SER A 13 -11.57 1.07 5.01
CA SER A 13 -11.83 0.62 6.38
C SER A 13 -11.03 -0.63 6.78
N LEU A 14 -9.83 -0.79 6.22
CA LEU A 14 -8.96 -1.94 6.49
C LEU A 14 -7.97 -1.62 7.60
N THR A 15 -7.73 -2.58 8.48
CA THR A 15 -6.57 -2.58 9.38
C THR A 15 -5.30 -3.00 8.62
N GLN A 16 -4.12 -2.69 9.17
CA GLN A 16 -2.85 -3.14 8.58
C GLN A 16 -2.77 -4.67 8.47
N ALA A 17 -3.35 -5.40 9.43
CA ALA A 17 -3.38 -6.87 9.42
C ALA A 17 -4.24 -7.40 8.27
N GLN A 18 -5.42 -6.82 8.05
CA GLN A 18 -6.30 -7.21 6.95
C GLN A 18 -5.69 -6.92 5.57
N LEU A 19 -5.02 -5.78 5.39
CA LEU A 19 -4.29 -5.52 4.15
C LEU A 19 -3.15 -6.52 3.96
N ALA A 20 -2.41 -6.82 5.03
CA ALA A 20 -1.30 -7.76 5.01
C ALA A 20 -1.74 -9.17 4.59
N GLU A 21 -2.86 -9.65 5.14
CA GLU A 21 -3.49 -10.92 4.77
C GLU A 21 -3.86 -10.95 3.28
N ARG A 22 -4.50 -9.89 2.77
CA ARG A 22 -4.90 -9.80 1.35
C ARG A 22 -3.74 -9.85 0.37
N VAL A 23 -2.57 -9.35 0.75
CA VAL A 23 -1.38 -9.30 -0.12
C VAL A 23 -0.31 -10.32 0.29
N ASN A 24 -0.64 -11.25 1.18
CA ASN A 24 0.22 -12.33 1.65
C ASN A 24 1.58 -11.85 2.21
N VAL A 25 1.54 -10.86 3.10
CA VAL A 25 2.71 -10.36 3.83
C VAL A 25 2.40 -10.24 5.33
N THR A 26 3.40 -9.88 6.13
CA THR A 26 3.18 -9.62 7.55
C THR A 26 2.56 -8.24 7.78
N ARG A 27 1.82 -8.08 8.88
CA ARG A 27 1.33 -6.77 9.33
C ARG A 27 2.48 -5.77 9.54
N GLN A 28 3.66 -6.24 9.95
CA GLN A 28 4.86 -5.41 10.08
C GLN A 28 5.34 -4.88 8.72
N THR A 29 5.31 -5.70 7.66
CA THR A 29 5.66 -5.29 6.30
C THR A 29 4.79 -4.12 5.85
N ILE A 30 3.46 -4.20 6.01
CA ILE A 30 2.55 -3.09 5.71
C ILE A 30 2.90 -1.84 6.54
N GLY A 31 3.17 -2.02 7.84
CA GLY A 31 3.56 -0.91 8.71
C GLY A 31 4.86 -0.23 8.29
N LEU A 32 5.85 -0.98 7.80
CA LEU A 32 7.11 -0.43 7.28
C LEU A 32 6.90 0.29 5.94
N ILE A 33 6.05 -0.26 5.06
CA ILE A 33 5.65 0.40 3.81
C ILE A 33 5.04 1.74 4.14
N GLU A 34 4.00 1.80 4.97
CA GLU A 34 3.31 3.05 5.32
C GLU A 34 4.21 4.11 5.97
N LYS A 35 5.30 3.69 6.60
CA LYS A 35 6.32 4.59 7.20
C LYS A 35 7.46 4.94 6.25
N ASN A 36 7.41 4.49 4.99
CA ASN A 36 8.50 4.61 4.01
C ASN A 36 9.83 4.03 4.51
N LYS A 37 9.77 2.98 5.34
CA LYS A 37 10.93 2.25 5.89
C LYS A 37 11.24 0.96 5.16
N TYR A 38 10.42 0.61 4.17
CA TYR A 38 10.62 -0.55 3.32
C TYR A 38 10.24 -0.17 1.89
N ASN A 39 11.10 -0.53 0.93
CA ASN A 39 10.82 -0.38 -0.48
C ASN A 39 10.22 -1.70 -1.01
N PRO A 40 8.89 -1.76 -1.24
CA PRO A 40 8.25 -2.98 -1.73
C PRO A 40 8.69 -3.33 -3.15
N THR A 41 8.64 -4.62 -3.49
CA THR A 41 8.83 -5.06 -4.88
C THR A 41 7.66 -4.59 -5.74
N LEU A 42 7.87 -4.48 -7.06
CA LEU A 42 6.80 -4.12 -8.00
C LEU A 42 5.57 -5.04 -7.87
N GLN A 43 5.81 -6.35 -7.66
CA GLN A 43 4.73 -7.32 -7.44
C GLN A 43 3.90 -6.98 -6.20
N LEU A 44 4.54 -6.61 -5.10
CA LEU A 44 3.85 -6.21 -3.88
C LEU A 44 3.12 -4.87 -4.06
N CYS A 45 3.70 -3.91 -4.77
CA CYS A 45 3.01 -2.67 -5.13
C CYS A 45 1.72 -2.96 -5.92
N ILE A 46 1.78 -3.83 -6.92
CA ILE A 46 0.63 -4.24 -7.73
C ILE A 46 -0.43 -4.94 -6.86
N ALA A 47 -0.01 -5.84 -5.96
CA ALA A 47 -0.92 -6.53 -5.06
C ALA A 47 -1.64 -5.56 -4.11
N ILE A 48 -0.92 -4.59 -3.55
CA ILE A 48 -1.49 -3.54 -2.69
C ILE A 48 -2.47 -2.66 -3.47
N ALA A 49 -2.10 -2.23 -4.68
CA ALA A 49 -2.95 -1.43 -5.55
C ALA A 49 -4.28 -2.13 -5.83
N LYS A 50 -4.23 -3.41 -6.22
CA LYS A 50 -5.42 -4.25 -6.42
C LYS A 50 -6.24 -4.42 -5.14
N ALA A 51 -5.59 -4.70 -4.01
CA ALA A 51 -6.30 -4.92 -2.74
C ALA A 51 -7.02 -3.68 -2.20
N LEU A 52 -6.59 -2.49 -2.64
CA LEU A 52 -7.13 -1.19 -2.25
C LEU A 52 -8.02 -0.55 -3.33
N ASP A 53 -8.26 -1.23 -4.46
CA ASP A 53 -8.92 -0.69 -5.65
C ASP A 53 -8.35 0.67 -6.10
N LYS A 54 -7.01 0.73 -6.19
CA LYS A 54 -6.25 1.90 -6.64
C LYS A 54 -5.26 1.49 -7.74
N THR A 55 -4.75 2.45 -8.48
CA THR A 55 -3.62 2.27 -9.40
C THR A 55 -2.27 2.41 -8.68
N LEU A 56 -1.17 2.06 -9.36
CA LEU A 56 0.17 2.34 -8.83
C LEU A 56 0.43 3.84 -8.73
N ASP A 57 -0.04 4.61 -9.71
CA ASP A 57 0.06 6.07 -9.73
C ASP A 57 -0.66 6.69 -8.53
N ASP A 58 -1.86 6.22 -8.19
CA ASP A 58 -2.63 6.68 -7.02
C ASP A 58 -1.91 6.46 -5.68
N LEU A 59 -1.03 5.44 -5.60
CA LEU A 59 -0.42 5.01 -4.34
C LEU A 59 1.03 5.47 -4.16
N PHE A 60 1.80 5.50 -5.25
CA PHE A 60 3.26 5.61 -5.20
C PHE A 60 3.83 6.76 -6.04
N TRP A 61 3.03 7.42 -6.88
CA TRP A 61 3.47 8.53 -7.72
C TRP A 61 2.90 9.88 -7.25
N GLU A 62 3.58 10.96 -7.61
CA GLU A 62 3.02 12.31 -7.45
C GLU A 62 2.05 12.58 -8.61
N GLU A 63 0.95 13.30 -8.35
CA GLU A 63 0.10 13.79 -9.44
C GLU A 63 0.99 14.57 -10.40
N LYS A 64 0.97 14.18 -11.68
CA LYS A 64 1.59 15.00 -12.72
C LYS A 64 0.84 16.32 -12.74
N ALA A 65 1.55 17.41 -12.43
CA ALA A 65 1.10 18.77 -12.68
C ALA A 65 0.78 18.97 -14.17
#